data_AF-A0AA40P845-F1
#
_entry.id   AF-A0AA40P845-F1
#
_cell.length_a   1.000
_cell.length_b   1.000
_cell.length_c   1.000
_cell.angle_alpha   90.00
_cell.angle_beta   90.00
_cell.angle_gamma   90.00
#
_symmetry.space_group_name_H-M   'P 1'
#
loop_
_entity.id
_entity.type
_entity.pdbx_description
1 polymer ?
#
loop_
_entity_poly.entity_id
_entity_poly.type
_entity_poly.pdbx_seq_one_letter_code
_entity_poly.pdbx_strand_id
1 'polypeptide(L)' 'MRLVPYETLPHPAKDHRVLERIVREAFNQRRKTLRNTLKLLLTSDEITASGVDGSLRPEQLDLAAFVRLADTLSEKVVTE' A
#
# COMPACT_ATOMS: atom_id res chain seq x y z
N MET A 1 -6.66 -20.35 -17.22
CA MET A 1 -6.80 -19.72 -15.89
C MET A 1 -8.17 -19.07 -15.83
N ARG A 2 -9.06 -19.45 -14.90
CA ARG A 2 -10.41 -18.90 -14.76
C ARG A 2 -10.38 -17.83 -13.67
N LEU A 3 -10.68 -16.58 -14.02
CA LEU A 3 -10.87 -15.50 -13.05
C LEU A 3 -12.35 -15.50 -12.66
N VAL A 4 -12.64 -15.56 -11.36
CA VAL A 4 -14.00 -15.42 -10.83
C VAL A 4 -14.03 -14.10 -10.06
N PRO A 5 -14.92 -13.17 -10.42
CA PRO A 5 -15.05 -11.92 -9.67
C PRO A 5 -15.49 -12.23 -8.24
N TYR A 6 -14.87 -11.57 -7.27
CA TYR A 6 -15.30 -11.64 -5.88
C TYR A 6 -16.58 -10.83 -5.70
N GLU A 7 -17.63 -11.43 -5.11
CA GLU A 7 -18.85 -10.72 -4.72
C GLU A 7 -18.59 -9.74 -3.57
N THR A 8 -17.70 -10.12 -2.64
CA THR A 8 -17.20 -9.26 -1.56
C THR A 8 -15.68 -9.24 -1.60
N LEU A 9 -15.11 -8.05 -1.81
CA LEU A 9 -13.66 -7.86 -1.79
C LEU A 9 -13.13 -8.23 -0.40
N PRO A 10 -12.17 -9.18 -0.29
CA PRO A 10 -11.61 -9.56 1.01
C PRO A 10 -10.86 -8.41 1.69
N HIS A 11 -10.33 -7.46 0.90
CA HIS A 11 -9.67 -6.25 1.38
C HIS A 11 -10.14 -5.03 0.57
N PRO A 12 -11.26 -4.38 0.96
CA PRO A 12 -11.71 -3.17 0.31
C PRO A 12 -10.77 -2.02 0.67
N ALA A 13 -10.13 -1.40 -0.32
CA ALA A 13 -9.40 -0.15 -0.11
C ALA A 13 -10.39 1.02 -0.09
N LYS A 14 -10.19 1.98 0.82
CA LYS A 14 -11.01 3.20 0.89
C LYS A 14 -10.95 4.01 -0.40
N ASP A 15 -9.76 4.10 -0.99
CA ASP A 15 -9.55 4.75 -2.28
C ASP A 15 -8.67 3.87 -3.19
N HIS A 16 -9.27 3.37 -4.27
CA HIS A 16 -8.59 2.57 -5.29
C HIS A 16 -7.49 3.32 -6.02
N ARG A 17 -7.60 4.65 -6.19
CA ARG A 17 -6.59 5.47 -6.88
C ARG A 17 -5.33 5.59 -6.03
N VAL A 18 -5.51 5.71 -4.72
CA VAL A 18 -4.42 5.74 -3.74
C VAL A 18 -3.72 4.38 -3.69
N LEU A 19 -4.50 3.29 -3.66
CA LEU A 19 -3.95 1.93 -3.74
C LEU A 19 -3.14 1.73 -5.02
N GLU A 20 -3.68 2.10 -6.18
CA GLU A 20 -2.99 1.99 -7.47
C GLU A 20 -1.67 2.77 -7.46
N ARG A 21 -1.67 3.99 -6.90
CA ARG A 21 -0.48 4.82 -6.78
C ARG A 21 0.58 4.17 -5.90
N ILE A 22 0.21 3.64 -4.73
CA ILE A 22 1.15 2.95 -3.83
C ILE A 22 1.73 1.71 -4.50
N VAL A 23 0.88 0.87 -5.10
CA VAL A 23 1.33 -0.35 -5.80
C VAL A 23 2.28 0.04 -6.93
N ARG A 24 1.93 1.05 -7.74
CA ARG A 24 2.78 1.52 -8.84
C ARG A 24 4.14 2.00 -8.34
N GLU A 25 4.20 2.83 -7.32
CA GLU A 25 5.47 3.34 -6.78
C GLU A 25 6.31 2.23 -6.13
N ALA A 26 5.67 1.32 -5.40
CA ALA A 26 6.34 0.20 -4.79
C ALA A 26 6.97 -0.72 -5.86
N PHE A 27 6.23 -1.09 -6.91
CA PHE A 27 6.75 -1.97 -7.97
C PHE A 27 7.72 -1.27 -8.93
N ASN A 28 7.61 0.04 -9.14
CA ASN A 28 8.61 0.83 -9.87
C ASN A 28 10.00 0.72 -9.21
N GLN A 29 10.04 0.60 -7.89
CA GLN A 29 11.27 0.51 -7.10
C GLN A 29 11.39 -0.83 -6.35
N ARG A 30 10.97 -1.94 -6.97
CA ARG A 30 10.89 -3.29 -6.34
C ARG A 30 12.16 -3.81 -5.65
N ARG A 31 13.34 -3.27 -5.98
CA ARG A 31 14.63 -3.63 -5.39
C ARG A 31 15.01 -2.80 -4.15
N LYS A 32 14.19 -1.81 -3.78
CA LYS A 32 14.39 -0.95 -2.61
C LYS A 32 13.40 -1.33 -1.51
N THR A 33 13.73 -0.95 -0.28
CA THR A 33 12.84 -1.17 0.88
C THR A 33 11.63 -0.23 0.80
N LEU A 34 10.52 -0.64 1.39
CA LEU A 34 9.28 0.15 1.37
C LEU A 34 9.44 1.56 1.93
N ARG A 35 10.28 1.75 2.97
CA ARG A 35 10.62 3.10 3.46
C ARG A 35 11.24 3.96 2.37
N ASN A 36 12.07 3.39 1.50
CA ASN A 36 12.71 4.15 0.42
C ASN A 36 11.80 4.38 -0.78
N THR A 37 10.93 3.42 -1.09
CA THR A 37 9.99 3.53 -2.22
C THR A 37 8.84 4.49 -1.89
N LEU A 38 8.32 4.39 -0.67
CA LEU A 38 7.15 5.14 -0.23
C LEU A 38 7.49 6.44 0.51
N LYS A 39 8.77 6.79 0.75
CA LYS A 39 9.15 8.05 1.45
C LYS A 39 8.51 9.34 0.92
N LEU A 40 8.13 9.35 -0.36
CA LEU A 40 7.49 10.51 -1.01
C LEU A 40 5.98 10.60 -0.72
N LEU A 41 5.39 9.50 -0.25
CA LEU A 41 3.97 9.37 0.04
C LEU A 41 3.71 9.21 1.54
N LEU A 42 4.48 8.34 2.18
CA LEU A 42 4.37 7.94 3.58
C LEU A 42 5.74 8.01 4.27
N THR A 43 5.74 8.51 5.49
CA THR A 43 6.89 8.49 6.41
C THR A 43 7.11 7.08 6.98
N SER A 44 8.29 6.83 7.56
CA SER A 44 8.58 5.54 8.21
C SER A 44 7.64 5.24 9.35
N ASP A 45 7.20 6.28 10.07
CA ASP A 45 6.31 6.16 11.21
C ASP A 45 4.91 5.78 10.76
N GLU A 46 4.38 6.38 9.69
CA GLU A 46 3.09 6.01 9.11
C GLU A 46 3.08 4.57 8.57
N ILE A 47 4.18 4.14 7.92
CA ILE A 47 4.32 2.75 7.46
C ILE A 47 4.27 1.78 8.65
N THR A 48 5.00 2.10 9.72
CA THR A 48 5.02 1.27 10.93
C THR A 48 3.67 1.30 11.66
N ALA A 49 3.00 2.46 11.70
CA ALA A 49 1.67 2.63 12.27
C ALA A 49 0.59 1.84 11.52
N SER A 50 0.74 1.66 10.20
CA SER A 50 -0.13 0.79 9.39
C SER A 50 0.10 -0.72 9.63
N GLY A 51 1.02 -1.07 10.53
CA GLY A 51 1.38 -2.46 10.83
C GLY A 51 2.14 -3.12 9.68
N VAL A 52 2.94 -2.34 8.95
CA VAL A 52 3.78 -2.82 7.84
C VAL A 52 5.24 -2.58 8.18
N ASP A 53 6.08 -3.60 7.97
CA ASP A 53 7.51 -3.42 8.11
C ASP A 53 8.09 -2.75 6.86
N GLY A 54 8.44 -1.47 7.00
CA GLY A 54 9.06 -0.69 5.94
C GLY A 54 10.48 -1.15 5.53
N SER A 55 11.07 -2.11 6.23
CA SER A 55 12.35 -2.74 5.85
C SER A 55 12.17 -3.79 4.73
N LEU A 56 10.95 -4.31 4.56
CA LEU A 56 10.63 -5.31 3.56
C LEU A 56 10.62 -4.72 2.15
N ARG A 57 10.81 -5.60 1.17
CA ARG A 57 10.61 -5.26 -0.24
C ARG A 57 9.13 -5.37 -0.63
N PRO A 58 8.67 -4.60 -1.63
CA PRO A 58 7.29 -4.65 -2.13
C PRO A 58 6.81 -6.06 -2.52
N GLU A 59 7.70 -6.90 -3.05
CA GLU A 59 7.40 -8.28 -3.45
C GLU A 59 7.17 -9.24 -2.27
N GLN A 60 7.58 -8.84 -1.06
CA GLN A 60 7.42 -9.63 0.17
C GLN A 60 6.16 -9.22 0.95
N LEU A 61 5.40 -8.26 0.44
CA LEU A 61 4.22 -7.73 1.12
C LEU A 61 2.94 -8.39 0.61
N ASP A 62 2.03 -8.66 1.54
CA ASP A 62 0.68 -9.12 1.20
C ASP A 62 -0.21 -7.99 0.68
N LEU A 63 -1.23 -8.36 -0.09
CA LEU A 63 -2.25 -7.41 -0.58
C LEU A 63 -2.90 -6.62 0.56
N ALA A 64 -3.19 -7.27 1.68
CA ALA A 64 -3.76 -6.62 2.86
C ALA A 64 -2.86 -5.49 3.40
N ALA A 65 -1.53 -5.66 3.32
CA ALA A 65 -0.58 -4.64 3.76
C ALA A 65 -0.58 -3.43 2.81
N PHE A 66 -0.70 -3.65 1.50
CA PHE A 66 -0.89 -2.56 0.54
C PHE A 66 -2.19 -1.80 0.77
N VAL A 67 -3.28 -2.49 1.09
CA VAL A 67 -4.56 -1.84 1.43
C VAL A 67 -4.43 -0.98 2.69
N ARG A 68 -3.78 -1.48 3.75
CA ARG A 68 -3.54 -0.68 4.97
C ARG A 68 -2.70 0.57 4.71
N LEU A 69 -1.65 0.47 3.89
CA LEU A 69 -0.84 1.62 3.48
C LEU A 69 -1.66 2.63 2.68
N ALA A 70 -2.52 2.15 1.77
CA ALA A 70 -3.39 2.99 0.97
C ALA A 70 -4.44 3.70 1.82
N ASP A 71 -5.03 3.00 2.79
CA ASP A 71 -5.99 3.59 3.71
C ASP A 71 -5.34 4.66 4.59
N THR A 72 -4.13 4.41 5.08
CA THR A 72 -3.35 5.41 5.87
C THR A 72 -3.08 6.66 5.04
N LEU A 73 -2.68 6.50 3.78
CA LEU A 73 -2.45 7.63 2.87
C LEU A 73 -3.76 8.35 2.50
N SER A 74 -4.85 7.61 2.31
CA SER A 74 -6.18 8.16 2.01
C SER A 74 -6.71 9.01 3.17
N GLU A 75 -6.59 8.54 4.41
CA GLU A 75 -6.98 9.30 5.61
C GLU A 75 -6.23 10.63 5.72
N LYS A 76 -4.96 10.65 5.34
CA LYS A 76 -4.14 11.86 5.30
C LYS A 76 -4.65 12.86 4.27
N VAL A 77 -4.96 12.40 3.05
CA VAL A 77 -5.46 13.26 1.96
C VAL A 77 -6.83 13.86 2.25
N VAL A 78 -7.67 13.19 3.06
CA VAL A 78 -9.00 13.70 3.42
C VAL A 78 -8.96 14.79 4.51
N THR A 79 -7.85 14.87 5.25
CA THR A 79 -7.70 15.82 6.38
C THR A 79 -7.11 17.17 5.95
N GLU A 80 -6.71 17.34 4.69
CA GLU A 80 -6.09 18.56 4.13
C GLU A 80 -7.04 19.27 3.15
#